data_AF-Q5TLP7-F1
#
_entry.id   AF-Q5TLP7-F1
#
_cell.length_a   1.000
_cell.length_b   1.000
_cell.length_c   1.000
_cell.angle_alpha   90.00
_cell.angle_beta   90.00
_cell.angle_gamma   90.00
#
_symmetry.space_group_name_H-M   'P 1'
#
loop_
_entity.id
_entity.type
_entity.pdbx_description
1 polymer ?
#
loop_
_entity_poly.entity_id
_entity_poly.type
_entity_poly.pdbx_seq_one_letter_code
_entity_poly.pdbx_strand_id
1 'polypeptide(L)'
;AQAARTTSQFCISTGKTGPAVHDKLQECFRGTIGPETLYKIEDSHVTKSAEKNLQLHEALSSISFSSLGAESIIERNEDRGCNLMRTAADGLLKVGSPTRHNLTWGGGVMNFAS
;
A
#
# COMPACT_ATOMS: atom_id res chain seq x y z
N ALA A 1 4.59 0.02 3.87
CA ALA A 1 6.01 0.40 3.68
C ALA A 1 6.88 -0.03 4.86
N GLN A 2 6.57 0.40 6.09
CA GLN A 2 7.39 0.08 7.27
C GLN A 2 7.25 -1.38 7.76
N ALA A 3 6.16 -2.08 7.42
CA ALA A 3 6.00 -3.51 7.69
C ALA A 3 6.86 -4.34 6.73
N ALA A 4 8.17 -4.29 6.96
CA ALA A 4 9.20 -5.02 6.25
C ALA A 4 10.26 -5.44 7.28
N ARG A 5 10.31 -6.73 7.59
CA ARG A 5 11.16 -7.27 8.67
C ARG A 5 12.41 -7.95 8.12
N THR A 6 12.24 -8.70 7.04
CA THR A 6 13.31 -9.49 6.40
C THR A 6 13.20 -9.39 4.88
N THR A 7 14.07 -10.09 4.17
CA THR A 7 14.00 -10.24 2.71
C THR A 7 12.83 -11.10 2.23
N SER A 8 12.14 -11.81 3.13
CA SER A 8 10.99 -12.68 2.80
C SER A 8 9.69 -12.24 3.49
N GLN A 9 9.76 -11.41 4.54
CA GLN A 9 8.61 -10.95 5.32
C GLN A 9 8.39 -9.46 5.16
N PHE A 10 7.42 -9.09 4.31
CA PHE A 10 7.11 -7.70 3.98
C PHE A 10 5.72 -7.54 3.36
N CYS A 11 5.19 -6.31 3.39
CA CYS A 11 3.83 -6.02 2.91
C CYS A 11 3.74 -5.28 1.56
N ILE A 12 4.86 -4.81 0.99
CA ILE A 12 4.87 -4.19 -0.35
C ILE A 12 5.97 -4.86 -1.17
N SER A 13 5.54 -5.52 -2.25
CA SER A 13 6.41 -6.24 -3.17
C SER A 13 6.68 -5.44 -4.43
N THR A 14 7.76 -5.77 -5.12
CA THR A 14 8.04 -5.33 -6.50
C THR A 14 8.21 -6.51 -7.46
N GLY A 15 7.68 -7.69 -7.11
CA GLY A 15 7.86 -8.93 -7.88
C GLY A 15 9.27 -9.52 -7.82
N LYS A 16 10.08 -9.09 -6.84
CA LYS A 16 11.46 -9.55 -6.63
C LYS A 16 11.64 -9.97 -5.18
N THR A 17 12.76 -10.63 -4.90
CA THR A 17 13.16 -10.94 -3.52
C THR A 17 13.40 -9.64 -2.74
N GLY A 18 12.66 -9.47 -1.64
CA GLY A 18 12.83 -8.35 -0.71
C GLY A 18 11.72 -7.29 -0.75
N PRO A 19 11.64 -6.46 0.29
CA PRO A 19 10.66 -5.38 0.39
C PRO A 19 10.92 -4.27 -0.63
N ALA A 20 9.86 -3.59 -1.05
CA ALA A 20 9.98 -2.31 -1.74
C ALA A 20 10.69 -1.27 -0.84
N VAL A 21 11.77 -0.68 -1.36
CA VAL A 21 12.50 0.44 -0.75
C VAL A 21 12.12 1.76 -1.41
N HIS A 22 12.66 2.88 -0.93
CA HIS A 22 12.25 4.22 -1.38
C HIS A 22 12.37 4.44 -2.91
N ASP A 23 13.39 3.88 -3.56
CA ASP A 23 13.56 3.94 -5.02
C ASP A 23 12.41 3.31 -5.81
N LYS A 24 11.59 2.47 -5.16
CA LYS A 24 10.41 1.84 -5.74
C LYS A 24 9.10 2.47 -5.28
N LEU A 25 9.18 3.38 -4.31
CA LEU A 25 8.04 4.10 -3.71
C LEU A 25 8.29 5.62 -3.78
N GLN A 26 8.79 6.09 -4.92
CA GLN A 26 9.24 7.49 -5.12
C GLN A 26 8.12 8.52 -5.01
N GLU A 27 6.87 8.13 -5.31
CA GLU A 27 5.68 8.98 -5.09
C GLU A 27 5.24 8.98 -3.61
N CYS A 28 5.76 8.09 -2.78
CA CYS A 28 5.46 8.02 -1.35
C CYS A 28 6.53 8.70 -0.50
N PHE A 29 7.82 8.49 -0.82
CA PHE A 29 8.94 8.93 0.00
C PHE A 29 9.99 9.70 -0.80
N ARG A 30 10.53 10.78 -0.20
CA ARG A 30 11.65 11.58 -0.72
C ARG A 30 13.04 11.07 -0.32
N GLY A 31 13.11 9.91 0.33
CA GLY A 31 14.33 9.30 0.85
C GLY A 31 14.02 8.00 1.61
N THR A 32 14.97 7.51 2.41
CA THR A 32 14.79 6.28 3.21
C THR A 32 13.44 6.25 3.94
N ILE A 33 12.71 5.14 3.82
CA ILE A 33 11.35 4.98 4.35
C ILE A 33 11.31 5.35 5.83
N GLY A 34 10.53 6.38 6.15
CA GLY A 34 10.36 6.90 7.50
C GLY A 34 9.37 8.06 7.54
N PRO A 35 8.98 8.51 8.73
CA PRO A 35 7.99 9.58 8.88
C PRO A 35 8.45 10.90 8.26
N GLU A 36 9.72 11.29 8.44
CA GLU A 36 10.26 12.56 7.94
C GLU A 36 10.55 12.57 6.43
N THR A 37 10.41 11.43 5.77
CA THR A 37 10.60 11.30 4.32
C THR A 37 9.29 11.17 3.55
N LEU A 38 8.14 11.16 4.23
CA LEU A 38 6.85 11.38 3.56
C LEU A 38 6.77 12.82 3.04
N TYR A 39 6.13 13.01 1.88
CA TYR A 39 5.91 14.34 1.33
C TYR A 39 4.98 15.17 2.21
N LYS A 40 5.39 16.40 2.52
CA LYS A 40 4.60 17.40 3.26
C LYS A 40 3.91 18.35 2.29
N ILE A 41 2.87 19.05 2.74
CA ILE A 41 2.05 19.92 1.88
C ILE A 41 2.85 21.02 1.15
N GLU A 42 3.91 21.53 1.79
CA GLU A 42 4.79 22.57 1.23
C GLU A 42 5.95 22.01 0.38
N ASP A 43 6.11 20.67 0.30
CA ASP A 43 7.18 20.08 -0.48
C ASP A 43 6.96 20.34 -1.98
N SER A 44 8.06 20.63 -2.69
CA SER A 44 8.01 20.98 -4.12
C SER A 44 7.34 19.91 -5.00
N HIS A 45 7.36 18.65 -4.59
CA HIS A 45 6.66 17.56 -5.29
C HIS A 45 5.13 17.78 -5.25
N VAL A 46 4.59 18.21 -4.12
CA VAL A 46 3.15 18.46 -3.92
C VAL A 46 2.73 19.73 -4.65
N THR A 47 3.50 20.82 -4.52
CA THR A 47 3.16 22.09 -5.20
C THR A 47 3.20 21.95 -6.72
N LYS A 48 4.19 21.24 -7.29
CA LYS A 48 4.22 20.90 -8.72
C LYS A 48 3.07 20.00 -9.15
N SER A 49 2.53 19.18 -8.26
CA SER A 49 1.34 18.37 -8.58
C SER A 49 0.09 19.23 -8.77
N ALA A 50 -0.01 20.37 -8.10
CA ALA A 50 -1.12 21.31 -8.26
C ALA A 50 -1.07 22.07 -9.60
N GLU A 51 0.10 22.15 -10.23
CA GLU A 51 0.31 22.76 -11.55
C GLU A 51 -0.03 21.80 -12.71
N LYS A 52 -0.24 20.50 -12.41
CA LYS A 52 -0.64 19.53 -13.43
C LYS A 52 -2.07 19.82 -13.88
N ASN A 53 -2.32 19.74 -15.18
CA ASN A 53 -3.67 19.78 -15.75
C ASN A 53 -4.37 18.42 -15.56
N LEU A 54 -4.45 17.95 -14.31
CA LEU A 54 -5.10 16.71 -13.91
C LEU A 54 -6.30 17.06 -13.03
N GLN A 55 -7.48 16.67 -13.47
CA GLN A 55 -8.71 16.88 -12.72
C GLN A 55 -8.88 15.81 -11.63
N LEU A 56 -9.64 16.15 -10.59
CA LEU A 56 -9.88 15.26 -9.44
C LEU A 56 -10.42 13.88 -9.87
N HIS A 57 -11.35 13.85 -10.82
CA HIS A 57 -11.97 12.60 -11.26
C HIS A 57 -10.98 11.68 -12.01
N GLU A 58 -9.98 12.25 -12.70
CA GLU A 58 -8.93 11.49 -13.38
C GLU A 58 -7.98 10.87 -12.36
N ALA A 59 -7.57 11.65 -11.36
CA ALA A 59 -6.73 11.18 -10.26
C ALA A 59 -7.41 10.04 -9.49
N LEU A 60 -8.71 10.17 -9.17
CA LEU A 60 -9.48 9.11 -8.50
C LEU A 60 -9.63 7.85 -9.37
N SER A 61 -9.87 8.02 -10.67
CA SER A 61 -10.02 6.90 -11.60
C SER A 61 -8.72 6.10 -11.74
N SER A 62 -7.55 6.75 -11.62
CA SER A 62 -6.23 6.11 -11.78
C SER A 62 -5.95 4.97 -10.81
N ILE A 63 -6.56 4.98 -9.61
CA ILE A 63 -6.41 3.95 -8.58
C ILE A 63 -7.56 2.92 -8.58
N SER A 64 -8.46 3.00 -9.56
CA SER A 64 -9.57 2.06 -9.68
C SER A 64 -9.08 0.64 -10.03
N PHE A 65 -9.87 -0.37 -9.68
CA PHE A 65 -9.56 -1.76 -10.03
C PHE A 65 -9.40 -1.95 -11.55
N SER A 66 -10.22 -1.28 -12.35
CA SER A 66 -10.16 -1.34 -13.81
C SER A 66 -8.89 -0.71 -14.38
N SER A 67 -8.40 0.36 -13.77
CA SER A 67 -7.17 1.04 -14.21
C SER A 67 -5.90 0.31 -13.79
N LEU A 68 -5.88 -0.26 -12.58
CA LEU A 68 -4.71 -0.98 -12.06
C LEU A 68 -4.61 -2.42 -12.61
N GLY A 69 -5.74 -3.12 -12.68
CA GLY A 69 -5.80 -4.54 -12.99
C GLY A 69 -5.40 -5.43 -11.81
N ALA A 70 -6.00 -6.62 -11.73
CA ALA A 70 -5.88 -7.51 -10.56
C ALA A 70 -4.42 -7.90 -10.23
N GLU A 71 -3.61 -8.15 -11.25
CA GLU A 71 -2.22 -8.62 -11.10
C GLU A 71 -1.25 -7.52 -10.65
N SER A 72 -1.64 -6.25 -10.77
CA SER A 72 -0.82 -5.10 -10.33
C SER A 72 -1.08 -4.71 -8.87
N ILE A 73 -2.18 -5.18 -8.27
CA ILE A 73 -2.61 -4.77 -6.92
C ILE A 73 -2.05 -5.71 -5.85
N ILE A 74 -2.12 -7.02 -6.10
CA ILE A 74 -1.67 -8.05 -5.16
C ILE A 74 -0.73 -9.01 -5.89
N GLU A 75 0.44 -9.26 -5.30
CA GLU A 75 1.31 -10.34 -5.74
C GLU A 75 0.67 -11.68 -5.36
N ARG A 76 0.12 -12.39 -6.35
CA ARG A 76 -0.51 -13.70 -6.16
C ARG A 76 0.56 -14.79 -6.04
N ASN A 77 0.20 -15.87 -5.35
CA ASN A 77 0.99 -17.11 -5.22
C ASN A 77 2.34 -16.97 -4.49
N GLU A 78 2.57 -15.86 -3.80
CA GLU A 78 3.78 -15.64 -2.99
C GLU A 78 3.39 -15.41 -1.53
N ASP A 79 4.00 -16.18 -0.63
CA ASP A 79 3.85 -15.94 0.81
C ASP A 79 4.91 -14.94 1.28
N ARG A 80 4.50 -13.67 1.37
CA ARG A 80 5.33 -12.58 1.91
C ARG A 80 5.14 -12.39 3.42
N GLY A 81 4.40 -13.25 4.10
CA GLY A 81 4.17 -13.17 5.55
C GLY A 81 3.53 -11.85 6.03
N CYS A 82 2.76 -11.18 5.17
CA CYS A 82 2.14 -9.90 5.50
C CYS A 82 0.82 -10.08 6.27
N ASN A 83 0.90 -10.10 7.59
CA ASN A 83 -0.28 -10.24 8.46
C ASN A 83 -1.30 -9.10 8.37
N LEU A 84 -0.88 -7.90 7.90
CA LEU A 84 -1.77 -6.74 7.71
C LEU A 84 -2.86 -6.97 6.64
N MET A 85 -2.66 -7.97 5.78
CA MET A 85 -3.54 -8.33 4.67
C MET A 85 -4.33 -9.62 4.93
N ARG A 86 -4.22 -10.20 6.13
CA ARG A 86 -4.84 -11.47 6.51
C ARG A 86 -5.82 -11.28 7.65
N THR A 87 -7.11 -11.45 7.38
CA THR A 87 -8.17 -11.41 8.41
C THR A 87 -8.38 -12.75 9.11
N ALA A 88 -7.96 -13.86 8.50
CA ALA A 88 -7.95 -15.17 9.16
C ALA A 88 -7.01 -15.19 10.39
N ALA A 89 -7.14 -16.24 11.21
CA ALA A 89 -6.28 -16.46 12.38
C ALA A 89 -4.78 -16.41 12.03
N ASP A 90 -3.98 -15.96 13.01
CA ASP A 90 -2.55 -15.64 12.89
C ASP A 90 -2.21 -14.51 11.89
N GLY A 91 -3.23 -13.77 11.43
CA GLY A 91 -3.08 -12.57 10.61
C GLY A 91 -3.08 -11.30 11.46
N LEU A 92 -4.09 -10.45 11.27
CA LEU A 92 -4.28 -9.22 12.04
C LEU A 92 -4.45 -9.50 13.54
N LEU A 93 -5.20 -10.55 13.88
CA LEU A 93 -5.36 -11.03 15.24
C LEU A 93 -4.58 -12.34 15.40
N LYS A 94 -3.81 -12.41 16.50
CA LYS A 94 -3.04 -13.63 16.84
C LYS A 94 -3.96 -14.83 17.07
N VAL A 95 -5.13 -14.62 17.68
CA VAL A 95 -6.12 -15.67 17.92
C VAL A 95 -7.47 -15.18 17.40
N GLY A 96 -8.08 -15.92 16.48
CA GLY A 96 -9.37 -15.60 15.87
C GLY A 96 -9.28 -14.66 14.66
N SER A 97 -10.44 -14.22 14.15
CA SER A 97 -10.60 -13.26 13.04
C SER A 97 -11.42 -12.05 13.48
N PRO A 98 -11.29 -10.88 12.82
CA PRO A 98 -12.11 -9.72 13.12
C PRO A 98 -13.55 -9.94 12.62
N THR A 99 -14.37 -10.65 13.40
CA THR A 99 -15.73 -11.05 13.02
C THR A 99 -16.81 -9.98 13.24
N ARG A 100 -16.52 -8.94 14.02
CA ARG A 100 -17.52 -7.91 14.37
C ARG A 100 -17.70 -6.86 13.29
N HIS A 101 -16.64 -6.60 12.52
CA HIS A 101 -16.60 -5.54 11.53
C HIS A 101 -15.77 -5.98 10.34
N ASN A 102 -16.21 -5.67 9.13
CA ASN A 102 -15.37 -5.79 7.94
C ASN A 102 -14.18 -4.83 8.08
N LEU A 103 -12.99 -5.31 7.70
CA LEU A 103 -11.78 -4.50 7.70
C LEU A 103 -11.67 -3.75 6.37
N THR A 104 -11.30 -2.47 6.43
CA THR A 104 -11.00 -1.68 5.24
C THR A 104 -9.73 -0.86 5.41
N TRP A 105 -8.90 -0.83 4.37
CA TRP A 105 -7.78 0.11 4.23
C TRP A 105 -8.16 1.21 3.24
N GLY A 106 -7.81 2.46 3.56
CA GLY A 106 -8.02 3.60 2.68
C GLY A 106 -9.47 4.09 2.55
N GLY A 107 -10.34 3.78 3.51
CA GLY A 107 -11.74 4.26 3.51
C GLY A 107 -12.62 3.61 2.44
N GLY A 108 -12.38 2.34 2.12
CA GLY A 108 -13.14 1.59 1.11
C GLY A 108 -12.33 1.21 -0.13
N VAL A 109 -11.06 1.62 -0.23
CA VAL A 109 -10.19 1.26 -1.37
C VAL A 109 -9.88 -0.24 -1.38
N MET A 110 -9.55 -0.81 -0.22
CA MET A 110 -9.25 -2.23 -0.09
C MET A 110 -10.05 -2.83 1.07
N ASN A 111 -10.97 -3.73 0.76
CA ASN A 111 -11.95 -4.28 1.70
C ASN A 111 -11.72 -5.77 1.90
N PHE A 112 -11.82 -6.21 3.15
CA PHE A 112 -11.71 -7.62 3.55
C PHE A 112 -13.01 -8.05 4.22
N ALA A 113 -13.44 -9.25 3.88
CA ALA A 113 -14.51 -9.91 4.60
C ALA A 113 -14.07 -10.22 6.04
N SER A 114 -15.07 -10.20 6.93
CA SER A 114 -14.97 -10.63 8.32
C SER A 114 -15.00 -12.16 8.46
#